data_AF-A0A232FGT7-F1
#
_entry.id   AF-A0A232FGT7-F1
#
_cell.length_a   1.000
_cell.length_b   1.000
_cell.length_c   1.000
_cell.angle_alpha   90.00
_cell.angle_beta   90.00
_cell.angle_gamma   90.00
#
_symmetry.space_group_name_H-M   'P 1'
#
loop_
_entity.id
_entity.type
_entity.pdbx_description
1 polymer ?
#
loop_
_entity_poly.entity_id
_entity_poly.type
_entity_poly.pdbx_seq_one_letter_code
_entity_poly.pdbx_strand_id
1 'polypeptide(L)'
;SLKVVCPLMKAFVRSDGKSEFHLEREFSCVVACIINERRTEDNVNTSTYQLLTDLIGEAYNKIPDEQWRDMKTTLDKCHQQDEGDDCKLLYCLKILRDPFKDLIVSFD
;
A
#
# COMPACT_ATOMS: atom_id res chain seq x y z
N SER A 1 -0.45 13.58 -9.99
CA SER A 1 -0.82 12.16 -10.19
C SER A 1 0.28 11.32 -10.87
N LEU A 2 0.51 11.29 -12.19
CA LEU A 2 1.57 10.41 -12.81
C LEU A 2 3.03 10.93 -12.79
N LYS A 3 3.24 12.25 -12.63
CA LYS A 3 4.57 12.88 -12.76
C LYS A 3 5.55 12.53 -11.63
N VAL A 4 5.06 12.07 -10.48
CA VAL A 4 5.88 11.76 -9.28
C VAL A 4 6.14 10.26 -9.14
N VAL A 5 5.17 9.41 -9.53
CA VAL A 5 5.24 7.95 -9.42
C VAL A 5 6.30 7.36 -10.34
N CYS A 6 6.36 7.81 -11.60
CA CYS A 6 7.25 7.24 -12.61
C CYS A 6 8.76 7.44 -12.29
N PRO A 7 9.20 8.62 -11.80
CA PRO A 7 10.57 8.78 -11.27
C PRO A 7 10.87 7.88 -10.08
N LEU A 8 9.95 7.72 -9.12
CA LEU A 8 10.14 6.88 -7.93
C LEU A 8 10.26 5.39 -8.31
N MET A 9 9.38 4.90 -9.19
CA MET A 9 9.46 3.52 -9.70
C MET A 9 10.79 3.25 -10.42
N LYS A 10 11.29 4.23 -11.20
CA LYS A 10 12.61 4.11 -11.85
C LYS A 10 13.76 4.09 -10.84
N ALA A 11 13.65 4.81 -9.73
CA ALA A 11 14.65 4.76 -8.65
C ALA A 11 14.63 3.42 -7.92
N PHE A 12 13.45 2.86 -7.65
CA PHE A 12 13.28 1.56 -7.01
C PHE A 12 13.91 0.41 -7.82
N VAL A 13 13.63 0.34 -9.13
CA VAL A 13 14.19 -0.69 -10.03
C VAL A 13 15.71 -0.64 -10.15
N ARG A 14 16.35 0.50 -9.85
CA ARG A 14 17.79 0.72 -10.01
C ARG A 14 18.62 0.52 -8.73
N SER A 15 17.99 0.18 -7.60
CA SER A 15 18.65 0.13 -6.30
C SER A 15 19.30 -1.23 -6.01
N ASP A 16 20.60 -1.25 -5.76
CA ASP A 16 21.36 -2.42 -5.29
C ASP A 16 21.15 -2.66 -3.78
N GLY A 17 20.17 -3.51 -3.42
CA GLY A 17 20.01 -4.30 -2.18
C GLY A 17 20.12 -3.67 -0.77
N LYS A 18 21.01 -2.70 -0.51
CA LYS A 18 21.14 -1.98 0.77
C LYS A 18 20.28 -0.71 0.83
N SER A 19 19.95 -0.13 -0.32
CA SER A 19 19.03 1.01 -0.50
C SER A 19 17.56 0.60 -0.57
N GLU A 20 17.28 -0.70 -0.60
CA GLU A 20 15.94 -1.27 -0.79
C GLU A 20 14.96 -0.88 0.33
N PHE A 21 15.39 -0.88 1.59
CA PHE A 21 14.54 -0.51 2.74
C PHE A 21 14.17 0.99 2.78
N HIS A 22 15.10 1.88 2.43
CA HIS A 22 14.83 3.33 2.46
C HIS A 22 13.86 3.73 1.35
N LEU A 23 14.02 3.13 0.17
CA LEU A 23 13.15 3.36 -0.97
C LEU A 23 11.76 2.78 -0.79
N GLU A 24 11.62 1.62 -0.10
CA GLU A 24 10.31 1.05 0.22
C GLU A 24 9.48 2.01 1.09
N ARG A 25 10.09 2.61 2.12
CA ARG A 25 9.42 3.62 2.96
C ARG A 25 9.01 4.86 2.18
N GLU A 26 9.93 5.42 1.39
CA GLU A 26 9.63 6.59 0.55
C GLU A 26 8.48 6.30 -0.43
N PHE A 27 8.51 5.12 -1.04
CA PHE A 27 7.46 4.69 -1.95
C PHE A 27 6.10 4.56 -1.24
N SER A 28 6.07 3.91 -0.07
CA SER A 28 4.86 3.82 0.76
C SER A 28 4.27 5.20 1.09
N CYS A 29 5.13 6.18 1.43
CA CYS A 29 4.68 7.55 1.68
C CYS A 29 4.10 8.22 0.42
N VAL A 30 4.70 8.00 -0.76
CA VAL A 30 4.17 8.54 -2.02
C VAL A 30 2.82 7.93 -2.37
N VAL A 31 2.64 6.63 -2.17
CA VAL A 31 1.34 5.97 -2.38
C VAL A 31 0.29 6.51 -1.40
N ALA A 32 0.64 6.67 -0.11
CA ALA A 32 -0.25 7.29 0.87
C ALA A 32 -0.70 8.69 0.44
N CYS A 33 0.24 9.52 -0.03
CA CYS A 33 -0.05 10.86 -0.54
C CYS A 33 -1.04 10.83 -1.72
N ILE A 34 -0.85 9.91 -2.67
CA ILE A 34 -1.74 9.77 -3.83
C ILE A 34 -3.15 9.32 -3.43
N ILE A 35 -3.26 8.37 -2.50
CA ILE A 35 -4.56 7.93 -1.98
C ILE A 35 -5.29 9.11 -1.32
N ASN A 36 -4.58 9.91 -0.52
CA ASN A 36 -5.14 11.08 0.13
C ASN A 36 -5.56 12.19 -0.87
N GLU A 37 -4.75 12.44 -1.90
CA GLU A 37 -5.08 13.37 -2.99
C GLU A 37 -6.37 12.93 -3.69
N ARG A 38 -6.45 11.68 -4.18
CA ARG A 38 -7.64 11.17 -4.87
C ARG A 38 -8.89 11.24 -3.99
N ARG A 39 -8.77 10.85 -2.71
CA ARG A 39 -9.90 10.94 -1.77
C ARG A 39 -10.40 12.37 -1.57
N THR A 40 -9.50 13.34 -1.55
CA THR A 40 -9.85 14.76 -1.42
C THR A 40 -10.54 15.25 -2.68
N GLU A 41 -10.04 14.87 -3.86
CA GLU A 41 -10.66 15.19 -5.15
C GLU A 41 -12.06 14.58 -5.31
N ASP A 42 -12.24 13.32 -4.91
CA ASP A 42 -13.48 12.57 -5.04
C ASP A 42 -14.49 12.83 -3.91
N ASN A 43 -14.15 13.65 -2.91
CA ASN A 43 -14.90 13.86 -1.66
C ASN A 43 -15.24 12.55 -0.91
N VAL A 44 -14.32 11.57 -0.97
CA VAL A 44 -14.50 10.24 -0.36
C VAL A 44 -13.92 10.22 1.05
N ASN A 45 -14.80 10.04 2.05
CA ASN A 45 -14.42 10.03 3.46
C ASN A 45 -14.07 8.62 4.00
N THR A 46 -13.16 7.90 3.34
CA THR A 46 -12.98 6.46 3.61
C THR A 46 -11.84 6.00 4.52
N SER A 47 -10.77 6.70 4.90
CA SER A 47 -9.55 6.07 5.52
C SER A 47 -8.83 5.05 4.62
N THR A 48 -7.50 5.03 4.68
CA THR A 48 -6.68 4.08 3.91
C THR A 48 -6.84 2.65 4.42
N TYR A 49 -7.05 2.47 5.73
CA TYR A 49 -7.33 1.15 6.31
C TYR A 49 -8.62 0.52 5.74
N GLN A 50 -9.72 1.27 5.67
CA GLN A 50 -10.98 0.74 5.11
C GLN A 50 -10.83 0.42 3.63
N LEU A 51 -10.16 1.30 2.88
CA LEU A 51 -9.85 1.07 1.47
C LEU A 51 -9.11 -0.27 1.27
N LEU A 52 -8.06 -0.52 2.06
CA LEU A 52 -7.31 -1.78 2.01
C LEU A 52 -8.16 -2.98 2.45
N THR A 53 -9.02 -2.80 3.44
CA THR A 53 -9.95 -3.84 3.90
C THR A 53 -10.88 -4.28 2.78
N ASP A 54 -11.44 -3.32 2.03
CA ASP A 54 -12.36 -3.58 0.93
C ASP A 54 -11.66 -4.36 -0.20
N LEU A 55 -10.45 -3.93 -0.59
CA LEU A 55 -9.66 -4.62 -1.62
C LEU A 55 -9.28 -6.05 -1.24
N ILE A 56 -8.85 -6.27 0.00
CA ILE A 56 -8.56 -7.61 0.50
C ILE A 56 -9.84 -8.44 0.49
N GLY A 57 -10.99 -7.84 0.84
CA GLY A 57 -12.30 -8.48 0.72
C GLY A 57 -12.62 -8.93 -0.71
N GLU A 58 -12.39 -8.07 -1.70
CA GLU A 58 -12.58 -8.39 -3.12
C GLU A 58 -11.62 -9.47 -3.64
N ALA A 59 -10.48 -9.66 -2.98
CA ALA A 59 -9.50 -10.69 -3.31
C ALA A 59 -9.86 -12.08 -2.78
N TYR A 60 -10.86 -12.23 -1.88
CA TYR A 60 -11.16 -13.49 -1.19
C TYR A 60 -11.26 -14.72 -2.11
N ASN A 61 -11.90 -14.59 -3.28
CA ASN A 61 -12.07 -15.70 -4.22
C ASN A 61 -10.97 -15.78 -5.30
N LYS A 62 -9.97 -14.88 -5.24
CA LYS A 62 -8.89 -14.75 -6.24
C LYS A 62 -7.55 -15.31 -5.75
N ILE A 63 -7.40 -15.49 -4.43
CA ILE A 63 -6.18 -15.99 -3.79
C ILE A 63 -6.51 -17.14 -2.82
N PRO A 64 -5.53 -17.97 -2.43
CA PRO A 64 -5.75 -19.01 -1.42
C PRO A 64 -6.25 -18.44 -0.09
N ASP A 65 -7.19 -19.14 0.56
CA ASP A 65 -7.80 -18.75 1.84
C ASP A 65 -6.79 -18.37 2.94
N GLU A 66 -5.68 -19.10 3.03
CA GLU A 66 -4.61 -18.84 3.98
C GLU A 66 -3.94 -17.49 3.71
N GLN A 67 -3.61 -17.23 2.45
CA GLN A 67 -3.02 -15.96 2.02
C GLN A 67 -3.97 -14.79 2.28
N TRP A 68 -5.27 -14.96 2.02
CA TRP A 68 -6.28 -13.95 2.33
C TRP A 68 -6.38 -13.65 3.84
N ARG A 69 -6.41 -14.69 4.68
CA ARG A 69 -6.42 -14.52 6.15
C ARG A 69 -5.16 -13.82 6.65
N ASP A 70 -4.01 -14.16 6.09
CA ASP A 70 -2.73 -13.55 6.43
C ASP A 70 -2.69 -12.06 6.06
N MET A 71 -3.22 -11.69 4.89
CA MET A 71 -3.34 -10.29 4.47
C MET A 71 -4.20 -9.49 5.43
N LYS A 72 -5.38 -10.01 5.77
CA LYS A 72 -6.30 -9.35 6.71
C LYS A 72 -5.66 -9.18 8.09
N THR A 73 -5.05 -10.24 8.61
CA THR A 73 -4.38 -10.22 9.91
C THR A 73 -3.20 -9.24 9.93
N THR A 74 -2.44 -9.17 8.84
CA THR A 74 -1.31 -8.24 8.70
C THR A 74 -1.80 -6.79 8.64
N LEU A 75 -2.89 -6.52 7.92
CA LEU A 75 -3.51 -5.20 7.87
C LEU A 75 -3.95 -4.73 9.27
N ASP A 76 -4.70 -5.57 10.01
CA ASP A 76 -5.17 -5.25 11.35
C ASP A 76 -4.01 -4.95 12.30
N LYS A 77 -2.94 -5.76 12.24
CA LYS A 77 -1.75 -5.56 13.05
C LYS A 77 -1.01 -4.26 12.71
N CYS A 78 -0.87 -3.95 11.43
CA CYS A 78 -0.21 -2.71 11.00
C CYS A 78 -1.02 -1.47 11.38
N HIS A 79 -2.35 -1.55 11.29
CA HIS A 79 -3.22 -0.44 11.67
C HIS A 79 -3.14 -0.14 13.18
N GLN A 80 -2.97 -1.16 14.02
CA GLN A 80 -2.73 -0.96 15.46
C GLN A 80 -1.42 -0.21 15.77
N GLN A 81 -0.49 -0.15 14.82
CA GLN A 81 0.85 0.43 14.98
C GLN A 81 1.05 1.73 14.20
N ASP A 82 0.12 2.10 13.32
CA ASP A 82 0.29 3.23 12.39
C ASP A 82 0.06 4.59 13.04
N GLU A 83 -0.64 4.66 14.18
CA GLU A 83 -1.01 5.90 14.87
C GLU A 83 -1.77 6.89 13.96
N GLY A 84 -2.51 6.39 12.95
CA GLY A 84 -3.20 7.19 11.95
C GLY A 84 -2.32 7.74 10.82
N ASP A 85 -1.05 7.31 10.74
CA ASP A 85 -0.13 7.68 9.65
C ASP A 85 -0.20 6.64 8.51
N ASP A 86 -0.87 7.02 7.41
CA ASP A 86 -1.03 6.17 6.23
C ASP A 86 0.31 5.73 5.60
N CYS A 87 1.38 6.52 5.73
CA CYS A 87 2.71 6.08 5.27
C CYS A 87 3.23 4.94 6.15
N LYS A 88 3.09 5.05 7.47
CA LYS A 88 3.50 3.96 8.40
C LYS A 88 2.67 2.70 8.15
N LEU A 89 1.37 2.84 7.91
CA LEU A 89 0.49 1.72 7.56
C LEU A 89 0.99 0.99 6.31
N LEU A 90 1.17 1.70 5.20
CA LEU A 90 1.59 1.11 3.92
C LEU A 90 3.04 0.57 3.97
N TYR A 91 3.92 1.18 4.75
CA TYR A 91 5.27 0.67 4.94
C TYR A 91 5.28 -0.62 5.78
N CYS A 92 4.47 -0.67 6.86
CA CYS A 92 4.32 -1.87 7.69
C CYS A 92 3.80 -3.07 6.89
N LEU A 93 2.83 -2.82 6.00
CA LEU A 93 2.25 -3.82 5.11
C LEU A 93 3.24 -4.36 4.06
N LYS A 94 4.33 -3.64 3.79
CA LYS A 94 5.30 -3.95 2.74
C LYS A 94 4.63 -4.08 1.37
N ILE A 95 3.93 -3.02 0.98
CA ILE A 95 3.10 -2.99 -0.24
C ILE A 95 3.82 -3.26 -1.57
N LEU A 96 5.16 -3.31 -1.58
CA LEU A 96 5.95 -3.69 -2.74
C LEU A 96 6.25 -5.19 -2.81
N ARG A 97 5.78 -5.97 -1.83
CA ARG A 97 6.02 -7.40 -1.70
C ARG A 97 4.71 -8.18 -1.80
N ASP A 98 4.81 -9.43 -2.23
CA ASP A 98 3.65 -10.31 -2.28
C ASP A 98 3.13 -10.56 -0.85
N PRO A 99 1.80 -10.69 -0.67
CA PRO A 99 0.74 -10.56 -1.69
C PRO A 99 0.23 -9.13 -1.91
N PHE A 100 0.70 -8.14 -1.16
CA PHE A 100 0.16 -6.78 -1.21
C PHE A 100 0.50 -6.01 -2.49
N LYS A 101 1.60 -6.39 -3.15
CA LYS A 101 2.02 -5.81 -4.42
C LYS A 101 0.92 -5.83 -5.48
N ASP A 102 0.20 -6.94 -5.59
CA ASP A 102 -0.84 -7.11 -6.61
C ASP A 102 -2.06 -6.20 -6.33
N LEU A 103 -2.33 -5.88 -5.06
CA LEU A 103 -3.40 -4.93 -4.69
C LEU A 103 -3.06 -3.51 -5.13
N ILE A 104 -1.83 -3.04 -4.90
CA ILE A 104 -1.43 -1.67 -5.24
C ILE A 104 -1.28 -1.46 -6.76
N VAL A 105 -0.88 -2.49 -7.51
CA VAL A 105 -0.83 -2.37 -8.98
C VAL A 105 -2.22 -2.25 -9.59
N SER A 106 -3.27 -2.74 -8.91
CA SER A 106 -4.66 -2.64 -9.37
C SER A 106 -5.33 -1.28 -9.11
N PHE A 107 -4.63 -0.34 -8.46
CA PHE A 107 -5.12 1.01 -8.07
C PHE A 107 -5.09 2.07 -9.18
N ASP A 108 -4.94 1.68 -10.45
CA ASP A 108 -4.83 2.59 -11.58
C ASP A 108 -6.18 3.26 -11.92
#